data_AF-A0A7X2MQH2-F1
#
_entry.id   AF-A0A7X2MQH2-F1
#
_cell.length_a   1.000
_cell.length_b   1.000
_cell.length_c   1.000
_cell.angle_alpha   90.00
_cell.angle_beta   90.00
_cell.angle_gamma   90.00
#
_symmetry.space_group_name_H-M   'P 1'
#
loop_
_entity.id
_entity.type
_entity.pdbx_description
1 polymer ?
#
loop_
_entity_poly.entity_id
_entity_poly.type
_entity_poly.pdbx_seq_one_letter_code
_entity_poly.pdbx_strand_id
1 'polypeptide(L)'
;RCDNRRNINRDVTAFMQQRLGDNLLGVVHRDESVGEANASQQSVYDFSPASAAAFDIELIAKRVSSILNITVGNGEVQAPIRTNHF
;
A
#
# COMPACT_ATOMS: atom_id res chain seq x y z
N ARG A 1 15.61 26.08 -15.50
CA ARG A 1 16.57 24.98 -15.68
C ARG A 1 15.89 23.71 -15.18
N CYS A 2 15.49 22.79 -16.05
CA CYS A 2 14.76 21.58 -15.65
C CYS A 2 15.62 20.70 -14.76
N ASP A 3 15.06 20.22 -13.65
CA ASP A 3 15.71 19.31 -12.72
C ASP A 3 15.85 17.93 -13.38
N ASN A 4 17.07 17.61 -13.81
CA ASN A 4 17.40 16.35 -14.47
C ASN A 4 17.02 15.13 -13.61
N ARG A 5 17.03 15.28 -12.28
CA ARG A 5 16.70 14.19 -11.33
C ARG A 5 15.21 13.85 -11.34
N ARG A 6 14.34 14.86 -11.49
CA ARG A 6 12.88 14.64 -11.62
C ARG A 6 12.53 14.00 -12.96
N ASN A 7 13.22 14.37 -14.03
CA ASN A 7 13.05 13.72 -15.33
C ASN A 7 13.44 12.24 -15.26
N ILE A 8 14.62 11.92 -14.73
CA ILE A 8 15.08 10.53 -14.59
C ILE A 8 14.11 9.70 -13.73
N ASN A 9 13.65 10.21 -12.59
CA ASN A 9 12.70 9.48 -11.74
C ASN A 9 11.39 9.17 -12.46
N ARG A 10 10.84 10.15 -13.21
CA ARG A 10 9.63 9.93 -14.01
C ARG A 10 9.86 8.86 -15.07
N ASP A 11 11.00 8.92 -15.75
CA ASP A 11 11.33 7.99 -16.83
C ASP A 11 11.53 6.57 -16.29
N VAL A 12 12.11 6.42 -15.08
CA VAL A 12 12.21 5.14 -14.37
C VAL A 12 10.83 4.61 -13.98
N THR A 13 9.95 5.45 -13.43
CA THR A 13 8.58 5.04 -13.09
C THR A 13 7.83 4.58 -14.33
N ALA A 14 7.90 5.33 -15.43
CA ALA A 14 7.25 4.97 -16.69
C ALA A 14 7.82 3.65 -17.27
N PHE A 15 9.14 3.48 -17.22
CA PHE A 15 9.79 2.24 -17.66
C PHE A 15 9.34 1.03 -16.83
N MET A 16 9.26 1.17 -15.50
CA MET A 16 8.80 0.09 -14.63
C MET A 16 7.33 -0.23 -14.84
N GLN A 17 6.48 0.78 -15.06
CA GLN A 17 5.07 0.59 -15.42
C GLN A 17 4.93 -0.20 -16.72
N GLN A 18 5.68 0.16 -17.77
CA GLN A 18 5.66 -0.56 -19.04
C GLN A 18 6.18 -2.00 -18.88
N ARG A 19 7.26 -2.20 -18.11
CA ARG A 19 7.89 -3.51 -17.94
C ARG A 19 7.04 -4.48 -17.12
N LEU A 20 6.39 -3.98 -16.07
CA LEU A 20 5.59 -4.82 -15.17
C LEU A 20 4.18 -5.03 -15.69
N GLY A 21 3.61 -4.08 -16.43
CA GLY A 21 2.29 -4.19 -17.04
C GLY A 21 1.24 -4.60 -16.01
N ASP A 22 0.51 -5.67 -16.31
CA ASP A 22 -0.57 -6.18 -15.45
C ASP A 22 -0.10 -6.71 -14.09
N ASN A 23 1.20 -7.05 -13.96
CA ASN A 23 1.80 -7.47 -12.69
C ASN A 23 2.09 -6.29 -11.76
N LEU A 24 2.00 -5.04 -12.25
CA LEU A 24 2.12 -3.87 -11.38
C LEU A 24 0.82 -3.70 -10.58
N LEU A 25 0.90 -3.85 -9.26
CA LEU A 25 -0.26 -3.71 -8.37
C LEU A 25 -0.69 -2.25 -8.18
N GLY A 26 0.26 -1.32 -8.13
CA GLY A 26 0.02 0.12 -8.01
C GLY A 26 1.31 0.92 -7.82
N VAL A 27 1.19 2.23 -7.66
CA VAL A 27 2.30 3.15 -7.36
C VAL A 27 1.93 3.91 -6.10
N VAL A 28 2.87 4.03 -5.17
CA VAL A 28 2.70 4.80 -3.94
C VAL A 28 3.42 6.15 -4.10
N HIS A 29 2.70 7.24 -3.87
CA HIS A 29 3.26 8.58 -3.87
C HIS A 29 4.30 8.73 -2.75
N ARG A 30 5.34 9.51 -3.02
CA ARG A 30 6.28 9.89 -1.97
C ARG A 30 5.57 10.84 -1.00
N ASP A 31 5.41 10.37 0.22
CA ASP A 31 4.62 11.02 1.26
C ASP A 31 5.39 10.97 2.59
N GLU A 32 5.56 12.11 3.26
CA GLU A 32 6.32 12.20 4.51
C GLU A 32 5.60 11.53 5.67
N SER A 33 4.26 11.48 5.61
CA SER A 33 3.42 10.84 6.62
C SER A 33 3.76 9.36 6.83
N VAL A 34 4.28 8.67 5.82
CA VAL A 34 4.71 7.26 5.95
C VAL A 34 5.94 7.15 6.86
N GLY A 35 6.91 8.04 6.67
CA GLY A 35 8.13 8.07 7.48
C GLY A 35 7.84 8.46 8.92
N GLU A 36 6.98 9.45 9.10
CA GLU A 36 6.52 9.93 10.41
C GLU A 36 5.71 8.87 11.15
N ALA A 37 4.72 8.24 10.49
CA ALA A 37 3.94 7.15 11.07
C ALA A 37 4.83 5.99 11.53
N ASN A 38 5.82 5.61 10.71
CA ASN A 38 6.80 4.59 11.08
C ASN A 38 7.65 5.03 12.29
N ALA A 39 8.10 6.29 12.36
CA ALA A 39 8.82 6.80 13.51
C ALA A 39 7.98 6.79 14.80
N SER A 40 6.67 7.05 14.67
CA SER A 40 5.70 6.97 15.76
C SER A 40 5.19 5.55 16.06
N GLN A 41 5.67 4.53 15.33
CA GLN A 41 5.22 3.13 15.45
C GLN A 41 3.70 2.98 15.30
N GLN A 42 3.13 3.73 14.37
CA GLN A 42 1.70 3.72 14.05
C GLN A 42 1.48 3.40 12.57
N SER A 43 0.32 2.85 12.26
CA SER A 43 -0.12 2.70 10.88
C SER A 43 -0.28 4.07 10.22
N VAL A 44 0.08 4.20 8.93
CA VAL A 44 -0.19 5.43 8.17
C VAL A 44 -1.68 5.75 8.10
N TYR A 45 -2.54 4.72 8.18
CA TYR A 45 -4.00 4.89 8.25
C TYR A 45 -4.45 5.56 9.55
N ASP A 46 -3.77 5.28 10.67
CA ASP A 46 -4.09 5.89 11.96
C ASP A 46 -3.44 7.27 12.10
N PHE A 47 -2.22 7.42 11.57
CA PHE A 47 -1.42 8.65 11.67
C PHE A 47 -1.90 9.74 10.71
N SER A 48 -2.17 9.40 9.44
CA SER A 48 -2.61 10.34 8.40
C SER A 48 -3.52 9.66 7.38
N PRO A 49 -4.79 9.40 7.74
CA PRO A 49 -5.74 8.67 6.89
C PRO A 49 -6.03 9.35 5.55
N ALA A 50 -5.91 10.68 5.48
CA ALA A 50 -6.17 11.46 4.27
C ALA A 50 -4.92 11.67 3.40
N SER A 51 -3.78 11.06 3.75
CA SER A 51 -2.53 11.17 2.98
C SER A 51 -2.62 10.47 1.62
N ALA A 52 -1.80 10.91 0.67
CA ALA A 52 -1.78 10.31 -0.66
C ALA A 52 -1.30 8.86 -0.58
N ALA A 53 -0.28 8.60 0.24
CA ALA A 53 0.21 7.23 0.44
C ALA A 53 -0.82 6.31 1.09
N ALA A 54 -1.61 6.78 2.08
CA ALA A 54 -2.67 5.97 2.67
C ALA A 54 -3.71 5.55 1.61
N PHE A 55 -4.14 6.49 0.77
CA PHE A 55 -5.07 6.20 -0.32
C PHE A 55 -4.49 5.22 -1.35
N ASP A 56 -3.23 5.39 -1.76
CA ASP A 56 -2.58 4.49 -2.72
C ASP A 56 -2.45 3.06 -2.18
N ILE A 57 -2.06 2.92 -0.90
CA ILE A 57 -1.93 1.62 -0.24
C ILE A 57 -3.31 0.96 -0.11
N GLU A 58 -4.39 1.73 0.13
CA GLU A 58 -5.76 1.20 0.17
C GLU A 58 -6.17 0.62 -1.19
N LEU A 59 -5.87 1.32 -2.28
CA LEU A 59 -6.15 0.84 -3.64
C LEU A 59 -5.39 -0.45 -3.97
N ILE A 60 -4.10 -0.51 -3.58
CA ILE A 60 -3.27 -1.70 -3.73
C ILE A 60 -3.85 -2.87 -2.90
N ALA A 61 -4.24 -2.62 -1.64
CA ALA A 61 -4.82 -3.63 -0.78
C ALA A 61 -6.12 -4.21 -1.36
N LYS A 62 -6.99 -3.37 -1.93
CA LYS A 62 -8.21 -3.80 -2.63
C LYS A 62 -7.88 -4.70 -3.82
N ARG A 63 -6.87 -4.36 -4.62
CA ARG A 63 -6.43 -5.17 -5.76
C ARG A 63 -5.86 -6.52 -5.33
N VAL A 64 -5.01 -6.54 -4.31
CA VAL A 64 -4.48 -7.80 -3.74
C VAL A 64 -5.60 -8.69 -3.22
N SER A 65 -6.57 -8.11 -2.52
CA SER A 65 -7.75 -8.84 -2.01
C SER A 65 -8.55 -9.48 -3.14
N SER A 66 -8.73 -8.76 -4.24
CA SER A 66 -9.38 -9.27 -5.45
C SER A 66 -8.59 -10.40 -6.12
N ILE A 67 -7.26 -10.29 -6.21
CA ILE A 67 -6.40 -11.35 -6.79
C ILE A 67 -6.47 -12.62 -5.95
N LEU A 68 -6.45 -12.48 -4.62
CA LEU A 68 -6.50 -13.60 -3.68
C LEU A 68 -7.92 -14.15 -3.46
N ASN A 69 -8.95 -13.47 -3.99
CA ASN A 69 -10.36 -13.76 -3.76
C ASN A 69 -10.69 -13.87 -2.25
N ILE A 70 -10.23 -12.88 -1.48
CA ILE A 70 -10.47 -12.78 -0.04
C ILE A 70 -11.23 -11.50 0.31
N THR A 71 -11.99 -11.55 1.39
CA THR A 71 -12.57 -10.37 2.03
C THR A 71 -11.67 -9.97 3.20
N VAL A 72 -11.11 -8.78 3.15
CA VAL A 72 -10.35 -8.22 4.27
C VAL A 72 -11.36 -7.70 5.30
N GLY A 73 -11.36 -8.31 6.49
CA GLY A 73 -12.17 -7.86 7.62
C GLY A 73 -11.62 -6.60 8.26
N ASN A 74 -12.32 -6.11 9.28
CA ASN A 74 -11.99 -4.95 10.11
C ASN A 74 -10.84 -5.20 11.13
N GLY A 75 -10.08 -6.29 10.98
CA GLY A 75 -8.99 -6.64 11.91
C GLY A 75 -9.47 -7.24 13.25
N GLU A 76 -10.76 -7.52 13.41
CA GLU A 76 -11.28 -8.23 14.58
C GLU A 76 -10.87 -9.72 14.52
N VAL A 77 -10.24 -10.20 15.59
CA VAL A 77 -9.90 -11.62 15.75
C VAL A 77 -11.20 -12.41 15.92
N GLN A 78 -11.64 -13.11 14.86
CA GLN A 78 -12.80 -14.00 14.93
C GLN A 78 -12.44 -15.29 15.68
N ALA A 79 -12.43 -15.19 17.02
CA ALA A 79 -12.38 -16.24 18.06
C ALA A 79 -11.28 -17.32 17.97
N PRO A 80 -10.77 -17.81 19.11
CA PRO A 80 -9.86 -18.95 19.12
C PRO A 80 -10.56 -20.19 18.56
N ILE A 81 -9.85 -20.97 17.73
CA ILE A 81 -10.28 -22.30 17.28
C ILE A 81 -10.61 -23.12 18.54
N ARG A 82 -11.90 -23.41 18.77
CA ARG A 82 -12.28 -24.39 19.79
C ARG A 82 -11.88 -25.76 19.25
N THR A 83 -10.70 -26.23 19.63
CA THR A 83 -10.35 -27.64 19.52
C THR A 83 -11.30 -28.41 20.43
N ASN A 84 -12.33 -29.03 19.86
CA ASN A 84 -13.09 -30.05 20.58
C ASN A 84 -12.14 -31.23 20.81
N HIS A 85 -11.68 -31.34 22.06
CA HIS A 85 -11.06 -32.57 22.55
C HIS A 85 -12.15 -33.66 22.59
N PHE A 86 -11.96 -34.71 21.79
CA PHE A 86 -12.52 -36.03 22.06
C PHE A 86 -11.50 -36.84 22.87
#